data_AF-A0A1Q2YK46-F1
#
_entry.id   AF-A0A1Q2YK46-F1
#
_cell.length_a   1.000
_cell.length_b   1.000
_cell.length_c   1.000
_cell.angle_alpha   90.00
_cell.angle_beta   90.00
_cell.angle_gamma   90.00
#
_symmetry.space_group_name_H-M   'P 1'
#
loop_
_entity.id
_entity.type
_entity.pdbx_description
1 polymer ?
#
loop_
_entity_poly.entity_id
_entity_poly.type
_entity_poly.pdbx_seq_one_letter_code
_entity_poly.pdbx_strand_id
1 'polypeptide(L)'
;MTYPHSLIDLAFLVSDSKDKTLEVLNESLKAIQESPDPDMPFGEIEIFEKDFGQAVGQGFSDRHGFEAQGPRRKNMAKARNWLTAVSLKPHHSWVYWRDVDVETIPPTIIEDLMSHDKDVIVPNVWRPLPDWLGNQQPYDLNSWQESDGGLQLAESLDEDAVIVEGYPAFATWRPHLAYLRDPYGDPRTELQLDGIGGVSILAKASVFRKGAHFPAFSFEKHAETEGLGKMCRKMGLEVVGLPHYVIWHIYEPSDDDLRHMEWMAQEEVRKEKEGEIREIYDKNFKAGFEFIGDAWENDKKRILKNSDPFKLERPVFVDWSE
;
A
#
# COMPACT_ATOMS: atom_id res chain seq x y z
N MET A 1 -8.97 -13.31 12.67
CA MET A 1 -7.61 -13.61 13.18
C MET A 1 -7.70 -14.93 13.93
N THR A 2 -6.67 -15.77 13.88
CA THR A 2 -6.71 -17.10 14.52
C THR A 2 -6.10 -17.10 15.92
N TYR A 3 -5.22 -16.16 16.23
CA TYR A 3 -4.65 -16.02 17.55
C TYR A 3 -5.77 -15.69 18.56
N PRO A 4 -5.84 -16.36 19.73
CA PRO A 4 -6.93 -16.16 20.68
C PRO A 4 -7.07 -14.70 21.10
N HIS A 5 -8.23 -14.09 20.84
CA HIS A 5 -8.46 -12.66 21.12
C HIS A 5 -8.34 -12.35 22.62
N SER A 6 -8.71 -13.29 23.48
CA SER A 6 -8.55 -13.18 24.94
C SER A 6 -7.10 -13.05 25.42
N LEU A 7 -6.11 -13.32 24.56
CA LEU A 7 -4.67 -13.14 24.83
C LEU A 7 -4.11 -11.86 24.20
N ILE A 8 -4.95 -11.04 23.58
CA ILE A 8 -4.56 -9.80 22.91
C ILE A 8 -5.19 -8.64 23.67
N ASP A 9 -4.33 -7.73 24.12
CA ASP A 9 -4.73 -6.42 24.62
C ASP A 9 -4.50 -5.38 23.52
N LEU A 10 -5.51 -4.55 23.24
CA LEU A 10 -5.45 -3.49 22.24
C LEU A 10 -5.24 -2.15 22.92
N ALA A 11 -4.32 -1.35 22.38
CA ALA A 11 -4.10 0.02 22.82
C ALA A 11 -4.12 0.97 21.62
N PHE A 12 -5.03 1.95 21.65
CA PHE A 12 -5.17 2.97 20.62
C PHE A 12 -4.72 4.33 21.16
N LEU A 13 -4.03 5.10 20.32
CA LEU A 13 -3.74 6.51 20.57
C LEU A 13 -4.39 7.36 19.50
N VAL A 14 -5.36 8.17 19.90
CA VAL A 14 -5.97 9.20 19.06
C VAL A 14 -5.30 10.53 19.40
N SER A 15 -4.70 11.18 18.39
CA SER A 15 -3.96 12.44 18.54
C SER A 15 -4.39 13.42 17.47
N ASP A 16 -4.58 14.68 17.86
CA ASP A 16 -4.87 15.82 16.98
C ASP A 16 -6.08 15.59 16.05
N SER A 17 -7.03 14.75 16.47
CA SER A 17 -8.22 14.40 15.69
C SER A 17 -9.25 15.55 15.70
N LYS A 18 -9.88 15.78 14.54
CA LYS A 18 -10.94 16.79 14.36
C LYS A 18 -12.22 16.20 13.75
N ASP A 19 -12.23 14.88 13.55
CA ASP A 19 -13.31 14.15 12.90
C ASP A 19 -13.93 13.14 13.88
N LYS A 20 -14.72 12.22 13.32
CA LYS A 20 -15.46 11.21 14.09
C LYS A 20 -14.65 9.95 14.43
N THR A 21 -13.32 9.97 14.28
CA THR A 21 -12.46 8.79 14.51
C THR A 21 -12.71 8.16 15.88
N LEU A 22 -12.79 8.97 16.94
CA LEU A 22 -13.01 8.45 18.30
C LEU A 22 -14.41 7.84 18.49
N GLU A 23 -15.44 8.43 17.87
CA GLU A 23 -16.83 7.93 17.92
C GLU A 23 -16.90 6.56 17.23
N VAL A 24 -16.40 6.47 16.00
CA VAL A 24 -16.41 5.24 15.19
C VAL A 24 -15.56 4.14 15.85
N LEU A 25 -14.41 4.49 16.42
CA LEU A 25 -13.55 3.55 17.14
C LEU A 25 -14.28 2.95 18.34
N ASN A 26 -14.94 3.77 19.16
CA ASN A 26 -15.69 3.31 20.32
C ASN A 26 -16.86 2.41 19.92
N GLU A 27 -17.66 2.81 18.92
CA GLU A 27 -18.78 2.00 18.44
C GLU A 27 -18.34 0.63 17.92
N SER A 28 -17.27 0.62 17.12
CA SER A 28 -16.71 -0.60 16.53
C SER A 28 -16.17 -1.55 17.60
N LEU A 29 -15.41 -1.05 18.57
CA LEU A 29 -14.85 -1.86 19.65
C LEU A 29 -15.93 -2.38 20.59
N LYS A 30 -16.96 -1.57 20.87
CA LYS A 30 -18.10 -1.99 21.68
C LYS A 30 -18.85 -3.13 21.01
N ALA A 31 -19.10 -3.06 19.71
CA ALA A 31 -19.75 -4.14 18.96
C ALA A 31 -18.94 -5.46 19.02
N ILE A 32 -17.61 -5.39 19.02
CA ILE A 32 -16.74 -6.57 19.17
C ILE A 32 -16.81 -7.13 20.60
N GLN A 33 -16.67 -6.28 21.62
CA GLN A 33 -16.70 -6.72 23.02
C GLN A 33 -18.08 -7.23 23.47
N GLU A 34 -19.17 -6.75 22.88
CA GLU A 34 -20.54 -7.19 23.14
C GLU A 34 -20.98 -8.38 22.27
N SER A 35 -20.07 -8.95 21.46
CA SER A 35 -20.36 -10.10 20.61
C SER A 35 -20.87 -11.30 21.42
N PRO A 36 -21.90 -12.03 20.96
CA PRO A 36 -22.35 -13.27 21.59
C PRO A 36 -21.38 -14.44 21.40
N ASP A 37 -20.46 -14.33 20.45
CA ASP A 37 -19.39 -15.29 20.22
C ASP A 37 -18.29 -15.11 21.29
N PRO A 38 -18.02 -16.11 22.16
CA PRO A 38 -17.04 -15.99 23.23
C PRO A 38 -15.60 -15.82 22.74
N ASP A 39 -15.31 -16.14 21.48
CA ASP A 39 -13.96 -16.01 20.90
C ASP A 39 -13.70 -14.63 20.29
N MET A 40 -14.73 -13.78 20.19
CA MET A 40 -14.63 -12.44 19.59
C MET A 40 -14.05 -11.37 20.51
N PRO A 41 -14.40 -11.29 21.81
CA PRO A 41 -13.87 -10.27 22.71
C PRO A 41 -12.36 -10.36 22.91
N PHE A 42 -11.70 -9.20 22.91
CA PHE A 42 -10.30 -9.03 23.28
C PHE A 42 -10.13 -9.01 24.81
N GLY A 43 -8.90 -9.26 25.27
CA GLY A 43 -8.54 -9.29 26.70
C GLY A 43 -8.80 -7.95 27.39
N GLU A 44 -7.99 -6.94 27.04
CA GLU A 44 -8.17 -5.56 27.47
C GLU A 44 -8.14 -4.62 26.26
N ILE A 45 -8.91 -3.52 26.32
CA ILE A 45 -8.89 -2.48 25.30
C ILE A 45 -8.73 -1.12 25.99
N GLU A 46 -7.62 -0.44 25.72
CA GLU A 46 -7.32 0.90 26.21
C GLU A 46 -7.35 1.90 25.04
N ILE A 47 -8.13 2.98 25.17
CA ILE A 47 -8.14 4.09 24.21
C ILE A 47 -7.60 5.31 24.91
N PHE A 48 -6.53 5.87 24.37
CA PHE A 48 -5.89 7.08 24.87
C PHE A 48 -6.09 8.23 23.89
N GLU A 49 -6.41 9.40 24.44
CA GLU A 49 -6.48 10.65 23.69
C GLU A 49 -5.38 11.57 24.19
N LYS A 50 -4.47 11.96 23.30
CA LYS A 50 -3.38 12.88 23.63
C LYS A 50 -2.82 13.53 22.39
N ASP A 51 -2.81 14.87 22.40
CA ASP A 51 -2.23 15.66 21.34
C ASP A 51 -0.73 15.85 21.52
N PHE A 52 -0.01 15.79 20.39
CA PHE A 52 1.43 16.05 20.33
C PHE A 52 1.76 17.31 19.52
N GLY A 53 0.74 18.03 19.03
CA GLY A 53 0.89 19.31 18.35
C GLY A 53 1.59 19.17 17.01
N GLN A 54 0.88 18.72 15.97
CA GLN A 54 1.40 18.79 14.61
C GLN A 54 1.53 20.26 14.15
N ALA A 55 2.77 20.72 13.97
CA ALA A 55 3.08 22.10 13.54
C ALA A 55 3.03 22.31 12.00
N VAL A 56 2.61 21.32 11.21
CA VAL A 56 2.64 21.38 9.73
C VAL A 56 1.23 21.19 9.18
N GLY A 57 0.88 21.95 8.14
CA GLY A 57 -0.42 21.93 7.48
C GLY A 57 -0.93 20.52 7.15
N GLN A 58 -2.25 20.32 7.19
CA GLN A 58 -2.87 19.02 6.91
C GLN A 58 -2.88 18.67 5.41
N GLY A 59 -2.35 19.53 4.53
CA GLY A 59 -2.32 19.30 3.09
C GLY A 59 -1.24 18.29 2.65
N PHE A 60 -1.56 17.49 1.62
CA PHE A 60 -0.66 16.49 1.04
C PHE A 60 0.70 17.09 0.64
N SER A 61 0.70 18.25 -0.04
CA SER A 61 1.92 18.95 -0.48
C SER A 61 2.83 19.39 0.68
N ASP A 62 2.26 19.83 1.80
CA ASP A 62 3.02 20.36 2.95
C ASP A 62 3.64 19.23 3.78
N ARG A 63 2.96 18.08 3.84
CA ARG A 63 3.43 16.87 4.54
C ARG A 63 4.53 16.10 3.80
N HIS A 64 4.62 16.28 2.49
CA HIS A 64 5.57 15.58 1.62
C HIS A 64 6.82 16.42 1.29
N GLY A 65 6.95 17.64 1.81
CA GLY A 65 8.19 18.40 1.74
C GLY A 65 9.30 17.68 2.52
N PHE A 66 10.44 17.45 1.87
CA PHE A 66 11.58 16.73 2.45
C PHE A 66 12.02 17.30 3.82
N GLU A 67 12.05 18.63 3.97
CA GLU A 67 12.43 19.31 5.22
C GLU A 67 11.43 19.07 6.37
N ALA A 68 10.15 18.85 6.06
CA ALA A 68 9.10 18.62 7.06
C ALA A 68 9.09 17.17 7.58
N GLN A 69 9.67 16.23 6.84
CA GLN A 69 9.63 14.81 7.19
C GLN A 69 10.40 14.48 8.47
N GLY A 70 11.57 15.09 8.68
CA GLY A 70 12.37 14.91 9.89
C GLY A 70 11.60 15.26 11.18
N PRO A 71 11.11 16.51 11.31
CA PRO A 71 10.27 16.91 12.44
C PRO A 71 9.01 16.05 12.61
N ARG A 72 8.36 15.65 11.50
CA ARG A 72 7.17 14.78 11.53
C ARG A 72 7.49 13.41 12.15
N ARG A 73 8.55 12.73 11.69
CA ARG A 73 9.01 11.44 12.26
C ARG A 73 9.35 11.58 13.74
N LYS A 74 10.06 12.65 14.13
CA LYS A 74 10.37 12.93 15.54
C LYS A 74 9.11 13.10 16.39
N ASN A 75 8.04 13.70 15.86
CA ASN A 75 6.78 13.84 16.60
C ASN A 75 6.00 12.51 16.70
N MET A 76 5.94 11.74 15.61
CA MET A 76 5.36 10.39 15.61
C MET A 76 6.06 9.47 16.61
N ALA A 77 7.40 9.56 16.69
CA ALA A 77 8.18 8.81 17.67
C ALA A 77 7.77 9.14 19.13
N LYS A 78 7.46 10.40 19.45
CA LYS A 78 6.94 10.79 20.78
C LYS A 78 5.60 10.11 21.07
N ALA A 79 4.70 10.10 20.09
CA ALA A 79 3.40 9.45 20.19
C ALA A 79 3.54 7.94 20.43
N ARG A 80 4.32 7.24 19.60
CA ARG A 80 4.58 5.80 19.75
C ARG A 80 5.24 5.46 21.09
N ASN A 81 6.24 6.23 21.53
CA ASN A 81 6.88 6.02 22.83
C ASN A 81 5.92 6.24 23.99
N TRP A 82 5.10 7.29 23.94
CA TRP A 82 4.13 7.58 24.98
C TRP A 82 3.10 6.45 25.08
N LEU A 83 2.56 5.99 23.95
CA LEU A 83 1.63 4.86 23.91
C LEU A 83 2.28 3.60 24.49
N THR A 84 3.50 3.25 24.05
CA THR A 84 4.26 2.11 24.60
C THR A 84 4.40 2.20 26.12
N ALA A 85 4.72 3.39 26.63
CA ALA A 85 4.98 3.59 28.05
C ALA A 85 3.73 3.44 28.93
N VAL A 86 2.53 3.75 28.41
CA VAL A 86 1.28 3.63 29.16
C VAL A 86 0.58 2.29 28.99
N SER A 87 0.74 1.64 27.83
CA SER A 87 0.06 0.38 27.50
C SER A 87 0.87 -0.87 27.85
N LEU A 88 2.20 -0.84 27.80
CA LEU A 88 3.02 -2.03 28.03
C LEU A 88 2.96 -2.50 29.49
N LYS A 89 2.33 -3.65 29.73
CA LYS A 89 2.20 -4.26 31.06
C LYS A 89 3.28 -5.34 31.31
N PRO A 90 3.55 -5.74 32.58
CA PRO A 90 4.58 -6.74 32.90
C PRO A 90 4.32 -8.15 32.34
N HIS A 91 3.05 -8.50 32.09
CA HIS A 91 2.65 -9.83 31.61
C HIS A 91 2.67 -9.95 30.08
N HIS A 92 2.81 -8.84 29.34
CA HIS A 92 2.94 -8.88 27.88
C HIS A 92 4.23 -9.59 27.47
N SER A 93 4.12 -10.50 26.51
CA SER A 93 5.28 -11.23 25.96
C SER A 93 5.75 -10.67 24.62
N TRP A 94 4.82 -10.12 23.85
CA TRP A 94 5.02 -9.55 22.52
C TRP A 94 4.30 -8.21 22.42
N VAL A 95 4.76 -7.36 21.52
CA VAL A 95 4.13 -6.09 21.15
C VAL A 95 4.01 -6.09 19.64
N TYR A 96 2.79 -5.94 19.14
CA TYR A 96 2.49 -5.86 17.72
C TYR A 96 2.05 -4.44 17.37
N TRP A 97 2.90 -3.69 16.69
CA TRP A 97 2.57 -2.39 16.12
C TRP A 97 1.91 -2.59 14.77
N ARG A 98 0.81 -1.88 14.53
CA ARG A 98 0.09 -1.88 13.27
C ARG A 98 -0.45 -0.50 12.99
N ASP A 99 -0.23 0.00 11.77
CA ASP A 99 -0.86 1.23 11.33
C ASP A 99 -2.35 0.99 10.95
N VAL A 100 -3.18 2.01 11.12
CA VAL A 100 -4.65 1.91 11.01
C VAL A 100 -5.15 1.74 9.58
N ASP A 101 -4.30 2.03 8.60
CA ASP A 101 -4.51 2.03 7.15
C ASP A 101 -4.02 0.73 6.49
N VAL A 102 -3.68 -0.29 7.29
CA VAL A 102 -3.48 -1.65 6.80
C VAL A 102 -4.83 -2.30 6.52
N GLU A 103 -5.10 -2.59 5.24
CA GLU A 103 -6.35 -3.15 4.74
C GLU A 103 -6.47 -4.65 5.01
N THR A 104 -5.48 -5.44 4.57
CA THR A 104 -5.56 -6.91 4.60
C THR A 104 -4.29 -7.53 5.18
N ILE A 105 -4.48 -8.42 6.15
CA ILE A 105 -3.43 -9.24 6.77
C ILE A 105 -3.87 -10.71 6.79
N PRO A 106 -2.94 -11.67 6.68
CA PRO A 106 -3.27 -13.08 6.91
C PRO A 106 -3.84 -13.27 8.33
N PRO A 107 -4.85 -14.14 8.51
CA PRO A 107 -5.48 -14.33 9.81
C PRO A 107 -4.53 -14.90 10.86
N THR A 108 -3.45 -15.56 10.42
CA THR A 108 -2.39 -16.22 11.21
C THR A 108 -1.17 -15.32 11.44
N ILE A 109 -1.24 -14.02 11.13
CA ILE A 109 -0.06 -13.13 11.14
C ILE A 109 0.71 -13.12 12.47
N ILE A 110 0.01 -13.20 13.60
CA ILE A 110 0.67 -13.20 14.91
C ILE A 110 1.47 -14.49 15.07
N GLU A 111 0.85 -15.64 14.80
CA GLU A 111 1.47 -16.96 14.87
C GLU A 111 2.64 -17.10 13.90
N ASP A 112 2.43 -16.64 12.66
CA ASP A 112 3.43 -16.71 11.61
C ASP A 112 4.66 -15.91 12.00
N LEU A 113 4.51 -14.66 12.42
CA LEU A 113 5.63 -13.83 12.86
C LEU A 113 6.28 -14.34 14.17
N MET A 114 5.49 -14.79 15.15
CA MET A 114 6.00 -15.32 16.43
C MET A 114 6.86 -16.58 16.24
N SER A 115 6.50 -17.44 15.27
CA SER A 115 7.20 -18.71 15.06
C SER A 115 8.65 -18.57 14.56
N HIS A 116 9.06 -17.38 14.09
CA HIS A 116 10.45 -17.07 13.76
C HIS A 116 11.32 -16.77 15.00
N ASP A 117 10.70 -16.54 16.16
CA ASP A 117 11.36 -16.29 17.45
C ASP A 117 12.43 -15.15 17.43
N LYS A 118 12.23 -14.14 16.60
CA LYS A 118 13.14 -12.98 16.50
C LYS A 118 12.79 -11.89 17.50
N ASP A 119 13.78 -11.07 17.88
CA ASP A 119 13.54 -9.94 18.78
C ASP A 119 12.61 -8.90 18.13
N VAL A 120 12.86 -8.59 16.85
CA VAL A 120 12.02 -7.70 16.03
C VAL A 120 11.87 -8.31 14.64
N ILE A 121 10.63 -8.41 14.16
CA ILE A 121 10.29 -8.94 12.84
C ILE A 121 9.24 -8.07 12.13
N VAL A 122 9.44 -7.83 10.84
CA VAL A 122 8.51 -7.07 9.98
C VAL A 122 8.13 -7.86 8.72
N PRO A 123 6.85 -7.89 8.32
CA PRO A 123 6.45 -8.41 7.02
C PRO A 123 6.75 -7.39 5.91
N ASN A 124 6.68 -7.84 4.66
CA ASN A 124 6.74 -6.94 3.51
C ASN A 124 5.38 -6.26 3.28
N VAL A 125 5.38 -4.98 2.91
CA VAL A 125 4.15 -4.17 2.77
C VAL A 125 3.98 -3.71 1.34
N TRP A 126 2.84 -4.08 0.77
CA TRP A 126 2.45 -3.75 -0.58
C TRP A 126 1.12 -3.01 -0.57
N ARG A 127 0.84 -2.25 -1.63
CA ARG A 127 -0.47 -1.67 -1.87
C ARG A 127 -1.06 -2.24 -3.16
N PRO A 128 -2.38 -2.52 -3.18
CA PRO A 128 -3.06 -2.76 -4.43
C PRO A 128 -3.08 -1.45 -5.23
N LEU A 129 -3.04 -1.56 -6.54
CA LEU A 129 -3.25 -0.46 -7.47
C LEU A 129 -4.35 -0.87 -8.45
N PRO A 130 -5.09 0.09 -9.01
CA PRO A 130 -5.95 -0.20 -10.13
C PRO A 130 -5.19 -0.79 -11.34
N ASP A 131 -5.91 -1.52 -12.19
CA ASP A 131 -5.35 -2.22 -13.35
C ASP A 131 -4.53 -1.29 -14.27
N TRP A 132 -5.00 -0.05 -14.45
CA TRP A 132 -4.32 0.95 -15.29
C TRP A 132 -3.00 1.47 -14.67
N LEU A 133 -2.74 1.21 -13.39
CA LEU A 133 -1.51 1.55 -12.67
C LEU A 133 -0.63 0.33 -12.37
N GLY A 134 -0.97 -0.85 -12.91
CA GLY A 134 -0.13 -2.05 -12.80
C GLY A 134 -0.42 -2.95 -11.59
N ASN A 135 -1.67 -2.93 -11.08
CA ASN A 135 -2.24 -3.85 -10.08
C ASN A 135 -1.68 -3.82 -8.66
N GLN A 136 -0.38 -3.63 -8.48
CA GLN A 136 0.25 -3.67 -7.16
C GLN A 136 1.58 -2.92 -7.16
N GLN A 137 1.95 -2.36 -6.01
CA GLN A 137 3.22 -1.66 -5.85
C GLN A 137 3.80 -1.86 -4.45
N PRO A 138 5.14 -1.91 -4.31
CA PRO A 138 5.78 -1.77 -3.00
C PRO A 138 5.36 -0.47 -2.32
N TYR A 139 5.01 -0.54 -1.03
CA TYR A 139 4.55 0.60 -0.27
C TYR A 139 5.60 1.09 0.75
N ASP A 140 6.01 0.23 1.68
CA ASP A 140 6.91 0.63 2.75
C ASP A 140 8.39 0.56 2.33
N LEU A 141 9.02 1.72 2.12
CA LEU A 141 10.45 1.82 1.81
C LEU A 141 11.33 2.00 3.06
N ASN A 142 10.76 2.02 4.27
CA ASN A 142 11.51 2.25 5.51
C ASN A 142 12.15 0.97 6.07
N SER A 143 11.85 -0.18 5.47
CA SER A 143 12.45 -1.47 5.81
C SER A 143 13.60 -1.77 4.85
N TRP A 144 14.85 -1.76 5.33
CA TRP A 144 16.05 -1.85 4.48
C TRP A 144 17.28 -2.41 5.20
N GLN A 145 18.26 -2.90 4.43
CA GLN A 145 19.61 -3.22 4.93
C GLN A 145 20.54 -2.05 4.66
N GLU A 146 21.49 -1.80 5.56
CA GLU A 146 22.43 -0.69 5.41
C GLU A 146 23.34 -0.88 4.18
N SER A 147 23.81 0.24 3.62
CA SER A 147 24.76 0.24 2.51
C SER A 147 25.97 1.13 2.81
N ASP A 148 27.10 0.87 2.16
CA ASP A 148 28.30 1.72 2.29
C ASP A 148 28.02 3.16 1.86
N GLY A 149 27.17 3.36 0.85
CA GLY A 149 26.75 4.69 0.39
C GLY A 149 25.89 5.43 1.42
N GLY A 150 24.98 4.71 2.08
CA GLY A 150 24.16 5.24 3.17
C GLY A 150 24.99 5.68 4.38
N LEU A 151 26.02 4.90 4.73
CA LEU A 151 26.96 5.24 5.79
C LEU A 151 27.79 6.49 5.46
N GLN A 152 28.36 6.57 4.25
CA GLN A 152 29.13 7.75 3.82
C GLN A 152 28.27 9.01 3.78
N LEU A 153 27.03 8.90 3.30
CA LEU A 153 26.08 10.01 3.33
C LEU A 153 25.79 10.43 4.77
N ALA A 154 25.54 9.48 5.67
CA ALA A 154 25.28 9.77 7.08
C ALA A 154 26.44 10.50 7.77
N GLU A 155 27.69 10.17 7.45
CA GLU A 155 28.89 10.86 7.97
C GLU A 155 29.00 12.31 7.49
N SER A 156 28.48 12.62 6.30
CA SER A 156 28.51 13.96 5.72
C SER A 156 27.47 14.94 6.29
N LEU A 157 26.47 14.43 7.02
CA LEU A 157 25.33 15.21 7.49
C LEU A 157 25.52 15.72 8.92
N ASP A 158 24.91 16.86 9.23
CA ASP A 158 24.87 17.46 10.57
C ASP A 158 24.24 16.53 11.61
N GLU A 159 24.63 16.66 12.88
CA GLU A 159 24.21 15.78 13.99
C GLU A 159 22.68 15.57 14.06
N ASP A 160 21.92 16.65 13.91
CA ASP A 160 20.46 16.65 14.02
C ASP A 160 19.71 16.21 12.76
N ALA A 161 20.41 16.01 11.64
CA ALA A 161 19.84 15.63 10.36
C ALA A 161 19.20 14.24 10.44
N VAL A 162 18.11 14.05 9.69
CA VAL A 162 17.38 12.78 9.58
C VAL A 162 17.29 12.41 8.11
N ILE A 163 17.85 11.26 7.75
CA ILE A 163 17.69 10.63 6.45
C ILE A 163 16.27 10.07 6.39
N VAL A 164 15.59 10.37 5.30
CA VAL A 164 14.23 9.90 5.02
C VAL A 164 14.26 9.23 3.66
N GLU A 165 13.96 7.94 3.64
CA GLU A 165 13.94 7.16 2.41
C GLU A 165 12.83 7.61 1.44
N GLY A 166 13.05 7.34 0.15
CA GLY A 166 12.09 7.66 -0.92
C GLY A 166 12.21 9.06 -1.51
N TYR A 167 13.19 9.87 -1.08
CA TYR A 167 13.43 11.21 -1.61
C TYR A 167 14.67 11.27 -2.49
N PRO A 168 14.61 11.87 -3.70
CA PRO A 168 15.77 12.01 -4.59
C PRO A 168 16.94 12.79 -3.98
N ALA A 169 16.70 13.56 -2.92
CA ALA A 169 17.72 14.34 -2.22
C ALA A 169 18.82 13.48 -1.59
N PHE A 170 18.52 12.23 -1.23
CA PHE A 170 19.46 11.31 -0.61
C PHE A 170 19.60 10.02 -1.43
N ALA A 171 20.73 9.86 -2.10
CA ALA A 171 21.08 8.62 -2.78
C ALA A 171 21.71 7.64 -1.78
N THR A 172 20.87 6.93 -1.03
CA THR A 172 21.32 5.97 0.00
C THR A 172 21.74 4.62 -0.60
N TRP A 173 21.24 4.25 -1.78
CA TRP A 173 21.52 2.96 -2.44
C TRP A 173 21.24 1.73 -1.57
N ARG A 174 20.33 1.85 -0.60
CA ARG A 174 19.98 0.76 0.30
C ARG A 174 19.09 -0.27 -0.41
N PRO A 175 19.31 -1.57 -0.21
CA PRO A 175 18.33 -2.57 -0.61
C PRO A 175 17.11 -2.50 0.31
N HIS A 176 15.97 -2.10 -0.24
CA HIS A 176 14.69 -2.05 0.48
C HIS A 176 13.98 -3.40 0.41
N LEU A 177 13.44 -3.85 1.55
CA LEU A 177 12.67 -5.09 1.69
C LEU A 177 11.54 -5.18 0.65
N ALA A 178 10.90 -4.04 0.37
CA ALA A 178 9.78 -3.95 -0.56
C ALA A 178 10.10 -4.47 -1.97
N TYR A 179 11.32 -4.23 -2.47
CA TYR A 179 11.73 -4.64 -3.80
C TYR A 179 12.25 -6.09 -3.88
N LEU A 180 12.46 -6.73 -2.73
CA LEU A 180 13.02 -8.09 -2.66
C LEU A 180 11.95 -9.19 -2.74
N ARG A 181 10.68 -8.83 -2.95
CA ARG A 181 9.59 -9.79 -3.06
C ARG A 181 9.70 -10.60 -4.36
N ASP A 182 9.77 -11.91 -4.21
CA ASP A 182 9.40 -12.90 -5.21
C ASP A 182 8.01 -13.49 -4.85
N PRO A 183 6.98 -13.38 -5.71
CA PRO A 183 5.68 -14.01 -5.49
C PRO A 183 5.70 -15.53 -5.33
N TYR A 184 6.75 -16.20 -5.81
CA TYR A 184 6.95 -17.65 -5.68
C TYR A 184 8.00 -17.99 -4.61
N GLY A 185 8.54 -17.00 -3.92
CA GLY A 185 9.52 -17.17 -2.86
C GLY A 185 8.89 -17.76 -1.59
N ASP A 186 9.73 -18.38 -0.76
CA ASP A 186 9.29 -18.96 0.52
C ASP A 186 8.90 -17.83 1.50
N PRO A 187 7.65 -17.75 1.98
CA PRO A 187 7.21 -16.76 2.97
C PRO A 187 8.02 -16.79 4.28
N ARG A 188 8.70 -17.90 4.57
CA ARG A 188 9.56 -18.05 5.76
C ARG A 188 10.99 -17.55 5.55
N THR A 189 11.32 -17.06 4.35
CA THR A 189 12.64 -16.49 4.08
C THR A 189 12.88 -15.30 5.02
N GLU A 190 13.98 -15.32 5.74
CA GLU A 190 14.38 -14.25 6.65
C GLU A 190 15.46 -13.40 6.00
N LEU A 191 15.32 -12.08 6.12
CA LEU A 191 16.33 -11.12 5.73
C LEU A 191 16.68 -10.25 6.93
N GLN A 192 17.96 -10.18 7.28
CA GLN A 192 18.41 -9.29 8.35
C GLN A 192 18.29 -7.83 7.91
N LEU A 193 17.72 -6.96 8.74
CA LEU A 193 17.51 -5.55 8.43
C LEU A 193 18.28 -4.63 9.39
N ASP A 194 18.50 -3.39 8.97
CA ASP A 194 19.09 -2.34 9.80
C ASP A 194 18.10 -1.19 10.06
N GLY A 195 17.20 -0.92 9.11
CA GLY A 195 16.02 -0.07 9.27
C GLY A 195 14.72 -0.86 9.14
N ILE A 196 13.70 -0.48 9.90
CA ILE A 196 12.36 -1.08 9.86
C ILE A 196 11.31 0.01 9.69
N GLY A 197 10.24 -0.28 8.95
CA GLY A 197 9.07 0.59 8.85
C GLY A 197 8.04 0.36 9.93
N GLY A 198 7.14 1.36 10.09
CA GLY A 198 6.14 1.42 11.15
C GLY A 198 4.83 0.67 10.91
N VAL A 199 4.60 0.20 9.69
CA VAL A 199 3.28 -0.30 9.24
C VAL A 199 2.85 -1.56 9.98
N SER A 200 3.79 -2.50 10.18
CA SER A 200 3.54 -3.74 10.91
C SER A 200 4.84 -4.23 11.52
N ILE A 201 4.93 -4.24 12.85
CA ILE A 201 6.14 -4.69 13.57
C ILE A 201 5.70 -5.61 14.68
N LEU A 202 6.18 -6.85 14.67
CA LEU A 202 6.13 -7.71 15.84
C LEU A 202 7.48 -7.66 16.57
N ALA A 203 7.47 -7.34 17.85
CA ALA A 203 8.68 -7.35 18.67
C ALA A 203 8.42 -8.03 20.01
N LYS A 204 9.45 -8.68 20.57
CA LYS A 204 9.39 -9.20 21.94
C LYS A 204 9.21 -8.03 22.90
N ALA A 205 8.32 -8.16 23.89
CA ALA A 205 8.12 -7.12 24.90
C ALA A 205 9.41 -6.77 25.68
N SER A 206 10.34 -7.73 25.77
CA SER A 206 11.65 -7.55 26.38
C SER A 206 12.52 -6.52 25.63
N VAL A 207 12.31 -6.29 24.33
CA VAL A 207 13.03 -5.28 23.53
C VAL A 207 12.79 -3.89 24.12
N PHE A 208 11.52 -3.52 24.33
CA PHE A 208 11.15 -2.24 24.91
C PHE A 208 11.55 -2.13 26.39
N ARG A 209 11.42 -3.22 27.16
CA ARG A 209 11.84 -3.24 28.58
C ARG A 209 13.35 -3.11 28.77
N LYS A 210 14.16 -3.49 27.78
CA LYS A 210 15.62 -3.28 27.76
C LYS A 210 16.01 -1.84 27.40
N GLY A 211 15.06 -1.00 26.99
CA GLY A 211 15.28 0.42 26.69
C GLY A 211 15.25 0.78 25.20
N ALA A 212 15.03 -0.20 24.29
CA ALA A 212 14.79 0.12 22.90
C ALA A 212 13.47 0.89 22.76
N HIS A 213 13.47 1.95 21.96
CA HIS A 213 12.31 2.82 21.77
C HIS A 213 12.42 3.53 20.43
N PHE A 214 11.37 4.25 20.01
CA PHE A 214 11.35 5.02 18.79
C PHE A 214 12.10 6.35 19.01
N PRO A 215 13.28 6.60 18.45
CA PRO A 215 14.03 7.82 18.77
C PRO A 215 13.29 9.07 18.30
N ALA A 216 12.93 9.96 19.24
CA ALA A 216 12.32 11.25 18.96
C ALA A 216 13.36 12.36 18.65
N PHE A 217 14.59 11.94 18.40
CA PHE A 217 15.77 12.73 18.07
C PHE A 217 16.53 12.00 16.96
N SER A 218 17.56 12.62 16.38
CA SER A 218 18.38 11.94 15.39
C SER A 218 19.27 10.89 16.06
N PHE A 219 19.03 9.62 15.77
CA PHE A 219 19.86 8.49 16.19
C PHE A 219 20.49 7.86 14.95
N GLU A 220 21.82 7.99 14.81
CA GLU A 220 22.55 7.59 13.59
C GLU A 220 21.89 8.12 12.30
N LYS A 221 21.49 9.40 12.33
CA LYS A 221 20.78 10.08 11.23
C LYS A 221 19.39 9.53 10.91
N HIS A 222 18.77 8.77 11.80
CA HIS A 222 17.41 8.25 11.65
C HIS A 222 16.56 8.61 12.85
N ALA A 223 15.25 8.54 12.70
CA ALA A 223 14.31 8.78 13.79
C ALA A 223 13.20 7.72 13.73
N GLU A 224 12.36 7.68 14.76
CA GLU A 224 11.16 6.85 14.79
C GLU A 224 11.43 5.36 14.56
N THR A 225 10.86 4.73 13.53
CA THR A 225 10.91 3.26 13.31
C THR A 225 12.26 2.81 12.76
N GLU A 226 12.84 3.54 11.81
CA GLU A 226 14.19 3.27 11.32
C GLU A 226 15.23 3.42 12.43
N GLY A 227 15.04 4.44 13.28
CA GLY A 227 15.86 4.65 14.47
C GLY A 227 15.73 3.49 15.48
N LEU A 228 14.53 2.93 15.65
CA LEU A 228 14.32 1.73 16.48
C LEU A 228 15.09 0.53 15.90
N GLY A 229 15.02 0.31 14.58
CA GLY A 229 15.77 -0.74 13.89
C GLY A 229 17.27 -0.65 14.19
N LYS A 230 17.87 0.52 13.95
CA LYS A 230 19.29 0.77 14.24
C LYS A 230 19.62 0.58 15.72
N MET A 231 18.78 1.08 16.61
CA MET A 231 18.98 0.96 18.06
C MET A 231 19.01 -0.51 18.49
N CYS A 232 18.05 -1.32 18.00
CA CYS A 232 18.00 -2.75 18.25
C CYS A 232 19.28 -3.45 17.76
N ARG A 233 19.75 -3.12 16.56
CA ARG A 233 21.02 -3.65 16.01
C ARG A 233 22.23 -3.30 16.90
N LYS A 234 22.32 -2.07 17.41
CA LYS A 234 23.38 -1.65 18.33
C LYS A 234 23.30 -2.34 19.69
N MET A 235 22.10 -2.67 20.14
CA MET A 235 21.88 -3.44 21.36
C MET A 235 22.17 -4.94 21.19
N GLY A 236 22.57 -5.38 19.99
CA GLY A 236 22.84 -6.78 19.68
C GLY A 236 21.58 -7.63 19.52
N LEU A 237 20.43 -6.99 19.27
CA LEU A 237 19.16 -7.67 19.04
C LEU A 237 19.01 -8.06 17.55
N GLU A 238 18.24 -9.12 17.31
CA GLU A 238 17.90 -9.58 15.97
C GLU A 238 16.77 -8.72 15.36
N VAL A 239 17.04 -8.11 14.21
CA VAL A 239 16.05 -7.35 13.43
C VAL A 239 15.94 -8.00 12.06
N VAL A 240 14.76 -8.53 11.75
CA VAL A 240 14.51 -9.37 10.58
C VAL A 240 13.29 -8.87 9.80
N GLY A 241 13.34 -8.97 8.49
CA GLY A 241 12.21 -8.77 7.59
C GLY A 241 11.89 -10.05 6.82
N LEU A 242 10.62 -10.23 6.45
CA LEU A 242 10.16 -11.33 5.62
C LEU A 242 9.84 -10.80 4.20
N PRO A 243 10.74 -10.92 3.20
CA PRO A 243 10.54 -10.32 1.87
C PRO A 243 9.34 -10.89 1.11
N HIS A 244 8.96 -12.14 1.38
CA HIS A 244 7.89 -12.85 0.65
C HIS A 244 6.58 -12.95 1.43
N TYR A 245 6.57 -12.60 2.72
CA TYR A 245 5.37 -12.57 3.54
C TYR A 245 4.74 -11.17 3.45
N VAL A 246 3.59 -11.06 2.78
CA VAL A 246 3.04 -9.76 2.39
C VAL A 246 1.78 -9.40 3.17
N ILE A 247 1.71 -8.14 3.60
CA ILE A 247 0.49 -7.48 4.04
C ILE A 247 0.13 -6.33 3.10
N TRP A 248 -1.15 -5.95 3.10
CA TRP A 248 -1.70 -4.98 2.16
C TRP A 248 -2.15 -3.71 2.86
N HIS A 249 -1.59 -2.59 2.43
CA HIS A 249 -2.01 -1.24 2.78
C HIS A 249 -3.14 -0.77 1.87
N ILE A 250 -4.03 0.09 2.36
CA ILE A 250 -5.09 0.69 1.52
C ILE A 250 -4.50 1.45 0.32
N TYR A 251 -5.24 1.45 -0.79
CA TYR A 251 -4.96 2.35 -1.91
C TYR A 251 -5.58 3.73 -1.64
N GLU A 252 -4.75 4.75 -1.51
CA GLU A 252 -5.16 6.15 -1.47
C GLU A 252 -4.95 6.78 -2.86
N PRO A 253 -6.03 7.10 -3.60
CA PRO A 253 -5.91 7.71 -4.92
C PRO A 253 -5.33 9.13 -4.85
N SER A 254 -4.41 9.46 -5.75
CA SER A 254 -3.96 10.85 -5.94
C SER A 254 -5.00 11.70 -6.68
N ASP A 255 -4.81 13.02 -6.69
CA ASP A 255 -5.67 13.94 -7.47
C ASP A 255 -5.69 13.65 -8.98
N ASP A 256 -4.58 13.10 -9.51
CA ASP A 256 -4.51 12.63 -10.89
C ASP A 256 -5.32 11.33 -11.08
N ASP A 257 -5.25 10.42 -10.11
CA ASP A 257 -5.98 9.15 -10.14
C ASP A 257 -7.48 9.38 -10.04
N LEU A 258 -7.93 10.30 -9.17
CA LEU A 258 -9.33 10.71 -9.04
C LEU A 258 -9.87 11.23 -10.39
N ARG A 259 -9.12 12.11 -11.06
CA ARG A 259 -9.49 12.63 -12.38
C ARG A 259 -9.54 11.53 -13.44
N HIS A 260 -8.63 10.57 -13.39
CA HIS A 260 -8.64 9.44 -14.32
C HIS A 260 -9.85 8.52 -14.08
N MET A 261 -10.19 8.24 -12.82
CA MET A 261 -11.37 7.45 -12.47
C MET A 261 -12.67 8.14 -12.91
N GLU A 262 -12.78 9.46 -12.72
CA GLU A 262 -13.92 10.24 -13.21
C GLU A 262 -14.05 10.16 -14.74
N TRP A 263 -12.93 10.26 -15.46
CA TRP A 263 -12.91 10.14 -16.91
C TRP A 263 -13.34 8.74 -17.38
N MET A 264 -12.85 7.67 -16.73
CA MET A 264 -13.24 6.29 -17.02
C MET A 264 -14.74 6.06 -16.80
N ALA A 265 -15.29 6.56 -15.70
CA ALA A 265 -16.72 6.46 -15.40
C ALA A 265 -17.58 7.19 -16.46
N GLN A 266 -17.13 8.36 -16.93
CA GLN A 266 -17.82 9.08 -18.02
C GLN A 266 -17.76 8.31 -19.34
N GLU A 267 -16.63 7.67 -19.62
CA GLU A 267 -16.43 6.88 -20.83
C GLU A 267 -17.29 5.60 -20.85
N GLU A 268 -17.44 4.93 -19.70
CA GLU A 268 -18.35 3.79 -19.54
C GLU A 268 -19.80 4.19 -19.81
N VAL A 269 -20.28 5.27 -19.20
CA VAL A 269 -21.64 5.80 -19.45
C VAL A 269 -21.81 6.18 -20.92
N ARG A 270 -20.77 6.70 -21.59
CA ARG A 270 -20.83 7.00 -23.03
C ARG A 270 -20.95 5.73 -23.86
N LYS A 271 -20.16 4.71 -23.56
CA LYS A 271 -20.20 3.41 -24.26
C LYS A 271 -21.52 2.68 -24.07
N GLU A 272 -22.11 2.74 -22.87
CA GLU A 272 -23.45 2.20 -22.62
C GLU A 272 -24.49 2.89 -23.49
N LYS A 273 -24.50 4.22 -23.52
CA LYS A 273 -25.41 4.99 -24.39
C LYS A 273 -25.19 4.72 -25.88
N GLU A 274 -23.94 4.63 -26.32
CA GLU A 274 -23.60 4.25 -27.70
C GLU A 274 -24.09 2.83 -28.02
N GLY A 275 -23.98 1.90 -27.07
CA GLY A 275 -24.52 0.54 -27.15
C GLY A 275 -26.04 0.54 -27.30
N GLU A 276 -26.76 1.28 -26.46
CA GLU A 276 -28.21 1.44 -26.54
C GLU A 276 -28.64 2.05 -27.88
N ILE A 277 -27.97 3.13 -28.31
CA ILE A 277 -28.24 3.77 -29.61
C ILE A 277 -27.98 2.80 -30.75
N ARG A 278 -26.90 2.02 -30.69
CA ARG A 278 -26.56 1.01 -31.70
C ARG A 278 -27.60 -0.11 -31.74
N GLU A 279 -28.09 -0.58 -30.61
CA GLU A 279 -29.17 -1.58 -30.59
C GLU A 279 -30.47 -1.04 -31.20
N ILE A 280 -30.82 0.22 -30.89
CA ILE A 280 -31.98 0.89 -31.50
C ILE A 280 -31.77 1.04 -33.02
N TYR A 281 -30.58 1.47 -33.44
CA TYR A 281 -30.23 1.58 -34.85
C TYR A 281 -30.31 0.23 -35.56
N ASP A 282 -29.73 -0.83 -35.00
CA ASP A 282 -29.73 -2.17 -35.59
C ASP A 282 -31.16 -2.75 -35.71
N LYS A 283 -32.02 -2.50 -34.71
CA LYS A 283 -33.45 -2.87 -34.77
C LYS A 283 -34.17 -2.12 -35.89
N ASN A 284 -33.99 -0.80 -35.97
CA ASN A 284 -34.61 0.04 -37.00
C ASN A 284 -34.09 -0.30 -38.40
N PHE A 285 -32.79 -0.57 -38.54
CA PHE A 285 -32.16 -0.97 -39.79
C PHE A 285 -32.72 -2.31 -40.28
N LYS A 286 -32.86 -3.31 -39.40
CA LYS A 286 -33.49 -4.60 -39.74
C LYS A 286 -34.97 -4.50 -40.10
N ALA A 287 -35.69 -3.54 -39.49
CA ALA A 287 -37.12 -3.34 -39.78
C ALA A 287 -37.36 -2.50 -41.05
N GLY A 288 -36.49 -1.54 -41.34
CA GLY A 288 -36.64 -0.59 -42.45
C GLY A 288 -35.99 -1.03 -43.76
N PHE A 289 -35.06 -1.99 -43.72
CA PHE A 289 -34.36 -2.49 -44.90
C PHE A 289 -34.50 -4.01 -45.01
N GLU A 290 -35.05 -4.50 -46.12
CA GLU A 290 -35.01 -5.93 -46.44
C GLU A 290 -33.58 -6.38 -46.71
N PHE A 291 -33.22 -7.56 -46.22
CA PHE A 291 -31.91 -8.14 -46.52
C PHE A 291 -31.88 -8.63 -47.98
N ILE A 292 -31.36 -7.81 -48.89
CA ILE A 292 -31.30 -8.10 -50.34
C ILE A 292 -30.08 -8.99 -50.69
N GLY A 293 -29.46 -9.70 -49.74
CA GLY A 293 -28.23 -10.47 -50.01
C GLY A 293 -28.37 -11.47 -51.17
N ASP A 294 -29.45 -12.27 -51.16
CA ASP A 294 -29.69 -13.31 -52.17
C ASP A 294 -30.24 -12.75 -53.49
N ALA A 295 -31.01 -11.67 -53.42
CA ALA A 295 -31.50 -10.96 -54.61
C ALA A 295 -30.38 -10.16 -55.30
N TRP A 296 -29.47 -9.58 -54.53
CA TRP A 296 -28.29 -8.87 -55.03
C TRP A 296 -27.28 -9.81 -55.69
N GLU A 297 -27.06 -11.02 -55.18
CA GLU A 297 -26.23 -12.04 -55.85
C GLU A 297 -26.75 -12.36 -57.27
N ASN A 298 -28.08 -12.47 -57.40
CA ASN A 298 -28.74 -12.73 -58.68
C ASN A 298 -28.75 -11.50 -59.59
N ASP A 299 -29.00 -10.31 -59.04
CA ASP A 299 -28.99 -9.05 -59.80
C ASP A 299 -27.58 -8.65 -60.21
N LYS A 300 -26.56 -8.88 -59.39
CA LYS A 300 -25.14 -8.74 -59.74
C LYS A 300 -24.78 -9.62 -60.93
N LYS A 301 -25.21 -10.89 -60.93
CA LYS A 301 -25.03 -11.80 -62.08
C LYS A 301 -25.79 -11.33 -63.34
N ARG A 302 -26.94 -10.66 -63.19
CA ARG A 302 -27.74 -10.11 -64.31
C ARG A 302 -27.17 -8.80 -64.86
N ILE A 303 -26.71 -7.90 -64.00
CA ILE A 303 -26.04 -6.64 -64.35
C ILE A 303 -24.73 -6.95 -65.09
N LEU A 304 -23.97 -7.93 -64.60
CA LEU A 304 -22.75 -8.41 -65.24
C LEU A 304 -23.00 -9.22 -66.53
N LYS A 305 -24.24 -9.59 -66.84
CA LYS A 305 -24.60 -10.39 -68.02
C LYS A 305 -24.54 -9.60 -69.33
N ASN A 306 -24.68 -8.28 -69.25
CA ASN A 306 -24.55 -7.36 -70.39
C ASN A 306 -23.19 -6.65 -70.41
N SER A 307 -22.31 -6.93 -69.44
CA SER A 307 -20.91 -6.54 -69.51
C SER A 307 -20.18 -7.63 -70.28
N ASP A 308 -19.61 -7.26 -71.43
CA ASP A 308 -18.83 -8.17 -72.26
C ASP A 308 -17.69 -8.80 -71.43
N PRO A 309 -17.69 -10.12 -71.16
CA PRO A 309 -16.65 -10.76 -70.36
C PRO A 309 -15.26 -10.64 -71.02
N PHE A 310 -15.18 -10.38 -72.33
CA PHE A 310 -13.93 -10.12 -73.04
C PHE A 310 -13.39 -8.68 -72.89
N LYS A 311 -14.12 -7.78 -72.23
CA LYS A 311 -13.63 -6.43 -71.88
C LYS A 311 -13.15 -6.30 -70.43
N LEU A 312 -13.54 -7.21 -69.54
CA LEU A 312 -13.15 -7.18 -68.12
C LEU A 312 -11.79 -7.83 -67.84
N GLU A 313 -11.30 -8.70 -68.73
CA GLU A 313 -9.99 -9.36 -68.63
C GLU A 313 -8.90 -8.71 -69.51
N ARG A 314 -9.04 -7.44 -69.88
CA ARG A 314 -7.89 -6.72 -70.44
C ARG A 314 -6.98 -6.29 -69.28
N PRO A 315 -5.71 -6.73 -69.24
CA PRO A 315 -4.77 -6.14 -68.29
C PRO A 315 -4.65 -4.65 -68.62
N VAL A 316 -5.19 -3.81 -67.75
CA VAL A 316 -4.99 -2.36 -67.82
C VAL A 316 -3.57 -2.12 -67.32
N PHE A 317 -2.63 -1.94 -68.24
CA PHE A 317 -1.28 -1.53 -67.91
C PHE A 317 -1.30 -0.01 -67.67
N VAL A 318 -1.19 0.39 -66.41
CA VAL A 318 -1.01 1.80 -66.04
C VAL A 318 0.48 2.03 -65.96
N ASP A 319 1.01 2.81 -66.91
CA ASP A 319 2.38 3.31 -66.86
C ASP A 319 2.45 4.45 -65.83
N TRP A 320 3.33 4.31 -64.85
CA TRP A 320 3.52 5.27 -63.76
C TRP A 320 4.76 6.15 -63.96
N SER A 321 5.40 6.12 -65.14
CA SER A 321 6.49 7.05 -65.43
C SER A 321 5.98 8.37 -66.01
N GLU A 322 5.64 9.29 -65.11
CA GLU A 322 6.04 10.71 -65.11
C GLU A 322 6.18 11.19 -63.67
#